data_AF-A0A972YEF2-F1
#
_entry.id   AF-A0A972YEF2-F1
#
_cell.length_a   1.000
_cell.length_b   1.000
_cell.length_c   1.000
_cell.angle_alpha   90.00
_cell.angle_beta   90.00
_cell.angle_gamma   90.00
#
_symmetry.space_group_name_H-M   'P 1'
#
loop_
_entity.id
_entity.type
_entity.pdbx_description
1 polymer ?
#
loop_
_entity_poly.entity_id
_entity_poly.type
_entity_poly.pdbx_seq_one_letter_code
_entity_poly.pdbx_strand_id
1 'polypeptide(L)'
;MTREHAKMAFKAQVGTDIDLNEITTLSTRLKSAGRKATMEDRIGLAAALAHVAFLAPDRTAEAYDALSKAWLNRGINADPIHTLNRPSEPAPDTLWDQFWSVVEDAAAGKLDALAITQRTADLGGAMPEAFVARVADMSHTYPGISEAAAAEMPGKIELETLARQPAGSIGAEFHNLIVDNKFDLEVLDRAEIGLSALPAPLAFLNTRILQAHDLWHITAGYETTALHEIALSAFQMAQFGHNYSAQFLAIVSAVGAISPASGYKVLMDTVTTSWVHGRETYPMMLIPWEEVWHKSANEIRAQYKISEYKRPYRADLIERTAPIANLMRKVSAFFARFRPQQSASA
;
A
#
# COMPACT_ATOMS: atom_id res chain seq x y z
N MET A 1 10.12 16.28 -22.56
CA MET A 1 10.98 15.98 -21.39
C MET A 1 11.49 14.54 -21.53
N THR A 2 12.77 14.27 -21.29
CA THR A 2 13.36 12.90 -21.31
C THR A 2 13.26 12.25 -19.92
N ARG A 3 13.56 10.95 -19.80
CA ARG A 3 13.59 10.27 -18.48
C ARG A 3 14.64 10.88 -17.54
N GLU A 4 15.83 11.21 -18.04
CA GLU A 4 16.86 11.89 -17.23
C GLU A 4 16.38 13.27 -16.74
N HIS A 5 15.74 14.06 -17.61
CA HIS A 5 15.16 15.34 -17.17
C HIS A 5 14.05 15.16 -16.14
N ALA A 6 13.24 14.09 -16.25
CA ALA A 6 12.22 13.77 -15.26
C ALA A 6 12.84 13.40 -13.89
N LYS A 7 13.91 12.61 -13.89
CA LYS A 7 14.67 12.24 -12.68
C LYS A 7 15.30 13.45 -12.01
N MET A 8 15.91 14.36 -12.78
CA MET A 8 16.44 15.62 -12.25
C MET A 8 15.34 16.51 -11.69
N ALA A 9 14.21 16.66 -12.39
CA ALA A 9 13.07 17.44 -11.93
C ALA A 9 12.48 16.87 -10.63
N PHE A 10 12.35 15.55 -10.51
CA PHE A 10 11.94 14.88 -9.28
C PHE A 10 12.91 15.18 -8.14
N LYS A 11 14.21 14.99 -8.34
CA LYS A 11 15.23 15.22 -7.30
C LYS A 11 15.24 16.68 -6.80
N ALA A 12 14.96 17.63 -7.69
CA ALA A 12 14.86 19.04 -7.34
C ALA A 12 13.62 19.38 -6.48
N GLN A 13 12.58 18.53 -6.50
CA GLN A 13 11.30 18.79 -5.81
C GLN A 13 11.09 17.92 -4.58
N VAL A 14 11.62 16.69 -4.55
CA VAL A 14 11.32 15.71 -3.48
C VAL A 14 11.82 16.15 -2.10
N GLY A 15 12.85 17.00 -2.04
CA GLY A 15 13.35 17.57 -0.77
C GLY A 15 12.56 18.80 -0.28
N THR A 16 11.62 19.31 -1.08
CA THR A 16 10.81 20.48 -0.72
C THR A 16 9.62 20.05 0.12
N ASP A 17 9.39 20.73 1.25
CA ASP A 17 8.20 20.51 2.08
C ASP A 17 6.93 20.65 1.25
N ILE A 18 5.98 19.72 1.43
CA ILE A 18 4.75 19.73 0.63
C ILE A 18 3.85 20.94 0.96
N ASP A 19 3.25 21.51 -0.08
CA ASP A 19 2.14 22.47 -0.02
C ASP A 19 0.84 21.79 -0.47
N LEU A 20 -0.16 21.75 0.42
CA LEU A 20 -1.46 21.12 0.14
C LEU A 20 -2.24 21.85 -0.97
N ASN A 21 -2.04 23.17 -1.13
CA ASN A 21 -2.64 23.94 -2.22
C ASN A 21 -2.01 23.56 -3.57
N GLU A 22 -0.71 23.30 -3.59
CA GLU A 22 0.00 22.83 -4.77
C GLU A 22 -0.46 21.42 -5.15
N ILE A 23 -0.55 20.49 -4.19
CA ILE A 23 -1.10 19.15 -4.42
C ILE A 23 -2.52 19.22 -4.98
N THR A 24 -3.37 20.07 -4.39
CA THR A 24 -4.75 20.30 -4.85
C THR A 24 -4.77 20.81 -6.30
N THR A 25 -4.03 21.89 -6.59
CA THR A 25 -3.95 22.50 -7.91
C THR A 25 -3.45 21.52 -8.96
N LEU A 26 -2.37 20.78 -8.63
CA LEU A 26 -1.75 19.82 -9.51
C LEU A 26 -2.67 18.63 -9.80
N SER A 27 -3.34 18.12 -8.77
CA SER A 27 -4.34 17.05 -8.88
C SER A 27 -5.49 17.45 -9.81
N THR A 28 -6.09 18.63 -9.61
CA THR A 28 -7.15 19.15 -10.50
C THR A 28 -6.67 19.31 -11.94
N ARG A 29 -5.46 19.85 -12.14
CA ARG A 29 -4.85 20.03 -13.47
C ARG A 29 -4.62 18.69 -14.17
N LEU A 30 -4.01 17.73 -13.48
CA LEU A 30 -3.74 16.38 -13.99
C LEU A 30 -5.04 15.64 -14.34
N LYS A 31 -6.06 15.70 -13.46
CA LYS A 31 -7.36 15.10 -13.72
C LYS A 31 -8.01 15.67 -14.98
N SER A 32 -7.98 16.99 -15.12
CA SER A 32 -8.58 17.72 -16.24
C SER A 32 -7.85 17.45 -17.56
N ALA A 33 -6.52 17.35 -17.52
CA ALA A 33 -5.70 17.06 -18.69
C ALA A 33 -5.88 15.62 -19.18
N GLY A 34 -6.14 14.66 -18.27
CA GLY A 34 -6.35 13.26 -18.60
C GLY A 34 -5.19 12.68 -19.43
N ARG A 35 -5.46 12.25 -20.67
CA ARG A 35 -4.43 11.73 -21.59
C ARG A 35 -3.41 12.77 -22.05
N LYS A 36 -3.68 14.07 -21.84
CA LYS A 36 -2.79 15.19 -22.19
C LYS A 36 -1.97 15.68 -21.00
N ALA A 37 -2.05 15.02 -19.84
CA ALA A 37 -1.25 15.36 -18.67
C ALA A 37 0.25 15.36 -19.01
N THR A 38 0.94 16.45 -18.70
CA THR A 38 2.37 16.60 -19.00
C THR A 38 3.18 15.64 -18.13
N MET A 39 4.38 15.26 -18.56
CA MET A 39 5.28 14.47 -17.70
C MET A 39 5.76 15.29 -16.50
N GLU A 40 5.95 16.60 -16.67
CA GLU A 40 6.36 17.52 -15.62
C GLU A 40 5.36 17.55 -14.45
N ASP A 41 4.07 17.72 -14.74
CA ASP A 41 3.03 17.74 -13.71
C ASP A 41 2.95 16.40 -12.97
N ARG A 42 3.08 15.30 -13.70
CA ARG A 42 3.04 13.95 -13.10
C ARG A 42 4.25 13.69 -12.21
N ILE A 43 5.42 14.21 -12.59
CA ILE A 43 6.64 14.13 -11.79
C ILE A 43 6.51 14.98 -10.54
N GLY A 44 5.93 16.19 -10.62
CA GLY A 44 5.72 17.01 -9.44
C GLY A 44 4.82 16.34 -8.42
N LEU A 45 3.73 15.70 -8.86
CA LEU A 45 2.87 14.95 -7.95
C LEU A 45 3.60 13.72 -7.39
N ALA A 46 4.34 12.98 -8.22
CA ALA A 46 5.13 11.83 -7.77
C ALA A 46 6.21 12.23 -6.74
N ALA A 47 6.84 13.40 -6.90
CA ALA A 47 7.81 13.93 -5.95
C ALA A 47 7.14 14.28 -4.60
N ALA A 48 5.97 14.92 -4.61
CA ALA A 48 5.23 15.21 -3.38
C ALA A 48 4.80 13.92 -2.64
N LEU A 49 4.37 12.89 -3.37
CA LEU A 49 4.02 11.60 -2.77
C LEU A 49 5.24 10.85 -2.22
N ALA A 50 6.39 10.92 -2.90
CA ALA A 50 7.63 10.38 -2.38
C ALA A 50 8.16 11.14 -1.17
N HIS A 51 7.98 12.46 -1.13
CA HIS A 51 8.34 13.28 0.02
C HIS A 51 7.60 12.82 1.27
N VAL A 52 6.27 12.68 1.21
CA VAL A 52 5.53 12.21 2.40
C VAL A 52 5.83 10.76 2.73
N ALA A 53 6.12 9.89 1.75
CA ALA A 53 6.44 8.50 2.03
C ALA A 53 7.82 8.26 2.68
N PHE A 54 8.79 9.15 2.44
CA PHE A 54 10.18 8.95 2.89
C PHE A 54 10.72 10.05 3.81
N LEU A 55 10.18 11.26 3.79
CA LEU A 55 10.72 12.39 4.57
C LEU A 55 9.73 12.94 5.59
N ALA A 56 8.43 12.89 5.31
CA ALA A 56 7.39 13.42 6.18
C ALA A 56 6.21 12.45 6.33
N PRO A 57 6.41 11.25 6.92
CA PRO A 57 5.40 10.19 6.97
C PRO A 57 4.09 10.64 7.61
N ASP A 58 4.15 11.42 8.69
CA ASP A 58 2.98 11.98 9.37
C ASP A 58 2.12 12.92 8.52
N ARG A 59 2.65 13.42 7.40
CA ARG A 59 1.90 14.25 6.44
C ARG A 59 1.25 13.45 5.31
N THR A 60 1.43 12.13 5.29
CA THR A 60 0.85 11.26 4.25
C THR A 60 -0.66 11.41 4.17
N ALA A 61 -1.36 11.40 5.31
CA ALA A 61 -2.82 11.43 5.31
C ALA A 61 -3.40 12.72 4.73
N GLU A 62 -2.86 13.89 5.10
CA GLU A 62 -3.32 15.17 4.56
C GLU A 62 -2.99 15.34 3.07
N ALA A 63 -1.84 14.84 2.62
CA ALA A 63 -1.44 14.89 1.22
C ALA A 63 -2.38 14.06 0.34
N TYR A 64 -2.69 12.82 0.77
CA TYR A 64 -3.61 11.96 0.03
C TYR A 64 -5.07 12.40 0.15
N ASP A 65 -5.47 13.02 1.25
CA ASP A 65 -6.78 13.67 1.37
C ASP A 65 -6.90 14.84 0.38
N ALA A 66 -5.90 15.74 0.31
CA ALA A 66 -5.88 16.85 -0.63
C ALA A 66 -5.91 16.36 -2.09
N LEU A 67 -5.03 15.40 -2.42
CA LEU A 67 -4.98 14.75 -3.71
C LEU A 67 -6.35 14.16 -4.09
N SER A 68 -6.93 13.32 -3.23
CA SER A 68 -8.16 12.58 -3.54
C SER A 68 -9.38 13.47 -3.62
N LYS A 69 -9.51 14.47 -2.73
CA LYS A 69 -10.60 15.45 -2.78
C LYS A 69 -10.58 16.23 -4.10
N ALA A 70 -9.41 16.71 -4.51
CA ALA A 70 -9.22 17.45 -5.76
C ALA A 70 -9.42 16.57 -7.00
N TRP A 71 -8.93 15.32 -6.96
CA TRP A 71 -8.97 14.40 -8.10
C TRP A 71 -10.38 13.87 -8.39
N LEU A 72 -11.15 13.62 -7.33
CA LEU A 72 -12.50 13.07 -7.40
C LEU A 72 -13.57 14.16 -7.35
N ASN A 73 -13.19 15.40 -7.06
CA ASN A 73 -14.09 16.54 -6.86
C ASN A 73 -15.21 16.22 -5.84
N ARG A 74 -14.83 15.64 -4.70
CA ARG A 74 -15.74 15.34 -3.58
C ARG A 74 -15.01 15.38 -2.24
N GLY A 75 -15.77 15.57 -1.16
CA GLY A 75 -15.29 15.38 0.20
C GLY A 75 -15.03 13.91 0.54
N ILE A 76 -14.34 13.72 1.68
CA ILE A 76 -14.13 12.43 2.35
C ILE A 76 -15.01 12.43 3.59
N ASN A 77 -15.89 11.44 3.72
CA ASN A 77 -16.82 11.30 4.83
C ASN A 77 -16.19 10.54 6.00
N ALA A 78 -15.14 11.13 6.58
CA ALA A 78 -14.43 10.62 7.73
C ALA A 78 -13.76 11.77 8.48
N ASP A 79 -13.53 11.60 9.78
CA ASP A 79 -12.77 12.58 10.55
C ASP A 79 -11.33 12.70 10.01
N PRO A 80 -10.75 13.91 10.02
CA PRO A 80 -9.36 14.10 9.63
C PRO A 80 -8.40 13.26 10.48
N ILE A 81 -7.37 12.68 9.84
CA ILE A 81 -6.25 12.07 10.55
C ILE A 81 -5.29 13.19 10.92
N HIS A 82 -4.89 13.24 12.19
CA HIS A 82 -4.05 14.30 12.71
C HIS A 82 -2.58 14.15 12.26
N THR A 83 -2.04 15.22 11.69
CA THR A 83 -0.62 15.35 11.30
C THR A 83 0.22 15.83 12.48
N LEU A 84 1.46 15.36 12.64
CA LEU A 84 2.33 15.76 13.76
C LEU A 84 3.06 17.10 13.51
N ASN A 85 3.01 17.62 12.28
CA ASN A 85 3.58 18.89 11.84
C ASN A 85 5.08 19.03 12.15
N ARG A 86 5.82 17.92 12.00
CA ARG A 86 7.27 17.89 12.21
C ARG A 86 8.02 18.29 10.93
N PRO A 87 9.17 18.97 11.03
CA PRO A 87 10.05 19.22 9.87
C PRO A 87 10.42 17.92 9.16
N SER A 88 10.64 17.95 7.86
CA SER A 88 11.02 16.77 7.08
C SER A 88 12.33 16.13 7.57
N GLU A 89 12.37 14.81 7.62
CA GLU A 89 13.60 14.07 7.92
C GLU A 89 14.60 14.21 6.76
N PRO A 90 15.92 14.23 7.04
CA PRO A 90 16.92 14.20 5.99
C PRO A 90 16.85 12.86 5.24
N ALA A 91 16.94 12.92 3.91
CA ALA A 91 17.07 11.73 3.08
C ALA A 91 18.46 11.10 3.28
N PRO A 92 18.56 9.77 3.44
CA PRO A 92 19.84 9.07 3.29
C PRO A 92 20.47 9.36 1.92
N ASP A 93 21.80 9.52 1.86
CA ASP A 93 22.52 9.94 0.65
C ASP A 93 22.19 9.07 -0.59
N THR A 94 21.98 7.77 -0.39
CA THR A 94 21.72 6.81 -1.48
C THR A 94 20.24 6.61 -1.78
N LEU A 95 19.33 7.16 -0.98
CA LEU A 95 17.89 6.87 -1.04
C LEU A 95 17.34 7.10 -2.44
N TRP A 96 17.56 8.29 -3.00
CA TRP A 96 16.96 8.67 -4.28
C TRP A 96 17.58 7.95 -5.47
N ASP A 97 18.85 7.57 -5.40
CA ASP A 97 19.48 6.75 -6.44
C ASP A 97 18.94 5.32 -6.44
N GLN A 98 18.78 4.73 -5.25
CA GLN A 98 18.16 3.41 -5.10
C GLN A 98 16.68 3.44 -5.50
N PHE A 99 15.92 4.45 -5.09
CA PHE A 99 14.52 4.68 -5.49
C PHE A 99 14.40 4.71 -7.01
N TRP A 100 15.21 5.51 -7.68
CA TRP A 100 15.16 5.62 -9.14
C TRP A 100 15.61 4.34 -9.85
N SER A 101 16.53 3.58 -9.26
CA SER A 101 16.86 2.25 -9.78
C SER A 101 15.65 1.30 -9.74
N VAL A 102 14.82 1.35 -8.70
CA VAL A 102 13.56 0.57 -8.65
C VAL A 102 12.58 1.05 -9.72
N VAL A 103 12.38 2.36 -9.82
CA VAL A 103 11.45 2.97 -10.78
C VAL A 103 11.83 2.63 -12.23
N GLU A 104 13.11 2.71 -12.58
CA GLU A 104 13.60 2.45 -13.93
C GLU A 104 13.46 0.97 -14.32
N ASP A 105 13.77 0.05 -13.40
CA ASP A 105 13.61 -1.39 -13.65
C ASP A 105 12.12 -1.80 -13.71
N ALA A 106 11.27 -1.23 -12.84
CA ALA A 106 9.83 -1.44 -12.90
C ALA A 106 9.24 -0.93 -14.22
N ALA A 107 9.60 0.28 -14.64
CA ALA A 107 9.15 0.88 -15.90
C ALA A 107 9.69 0.14 -17.15
N ALA A 108 10.77 -0.63 -17.00
CA ALA A 108 11.32 -1.51 -18.02
C ALA A 108 10.71 -2.93 -17.99
N GLY A 109 9.81 -3.23 -17.06
CA GLY A 109 9.20 -4.56 -16.91
C GLY A 109 10.19 -5.62 -16.41
N LYS A 110 11.27 -5.21 -15.73
CA LYS A 110 12.32 -6.10 -15.24
C LYS A 110 12.09 -6.60 -13.80
N LEU A 111 11.17 -5.98 -13.07
CA LEU A 111 10.83 -6.38 -11.71
C LEU A 111 9.54 -7.19 -11.73
N ASP A 112 9.61 -8.40 -11.21
CA ASP A 112 8.41 -9.09 -10.75
C ASP A 112 7.97 -8.53 -9.38
N ALA A 113 6.87 -9.05 -8.85
CA ALA A 113 6.35 -8.58 -7.58
C ALA A 113 7.29 -8.85 -6.39
N LEU A 114 8.18 -9.84 -6.47
CA LEU A 114 9.19 -10.08 -5.44
C LEU A 114 10.18 -8.97 -5.40
N ALA A 115 10.74 -8.70 -6.58
CA ALA A 115 11.81 -7.77 -6.71
C ALA A 115 11.33 -6.36 -6.35
N ILE A 116 10.10 -5.96 -6.72
CA ILE A 116 9.57 -4.66 -6.31
C ILE A 116 9.28 -4.61 -4.80
N THR A 117 8.73 -5.68 -4.21
CA THR A 117 8.43 -5.71 -2.78
C THR A 117 9.69 -5.66 -1.93
N GLN A 118 10.65 -6.55 -2.20
CA GLN A 118 11.91 -6.59 -1.47
C GLN A 118 12.68 -5.27 -1.62
N ARG A 119 12.81 -4.75 -2.85
CA ARG A 119 13.53 -3.49 -3.06
C ARG A 119 12.82 -2.28 -2.46
N THR A 120 11.49 -2.31 -2.33
CA THR A 120 10.74 -1.27 -1.60
C THR A 120 11.01 -1.39 -0.09
N ALA A 121 10.98 -2.60 0.45
CA ALA A 121 11.30 -2.86 1.85
C ALA A 121 12.75 -2.47 2.18
N ASP A 122 13.70 -2.72 1.28
CA ASP A 122 15.11 -2.32 1.44
C ASP A 122 15.26 -0.79 1.53
N LEU A 123 14.49 -0.02 0.75
CA LEU A 123 14.46 1.45 0.87
C LEU A 123 13.94 1.88 2.25
N GLY A 124 12.90 1.22 2.76
CA GLY A 124 12.38 1.45 4.11
C GLY A 124 13.36 1.07 5.21
N GLY A 125 14.09 -0.04 5.04
CA GLY A 125 15.11 -0.51 5.97
C GLY A 125 16.37 0.36 6.01
N ALA A 126 16.61 1.18 4.98
CA ALA A 126 17.69 2.15 4.94
C ALA A 126 17.35 3.46 5.68
N MET A 127 16.11 3.64 6.15
CA MET A 127 15.68 4.85 6.85
C MET A 127 16.23 4.90 8.29
N PRO A 128 16.56 6.09 8.81
CA PRO A 128 17.13 6.22 10.15
C PRO A 128 16.09 5.90 11.24
N GLU A 129 16.58 5.57 12.44
CA GLU A 129 15.73 5.27 13.61
C GLU A 129 14.74 6.41 13.93
N ALA A 130 15.14 7.67 13.75
CA ALA A 130 14.26 8.82 13.94
C ALA A 130 13.04 8.80 13.00
N PHE A 131 13.23 8.38 11.74
CA PHE A 131 12.13 8.19 10.80
C PHE A 131 11.21 7.04 11.27
N VAL A 132 11.77 5.92 11.72
CA VAL A 132 10.98 4.78 12.23
C VAL A 132 10.16 5.19 13.46
N ALA A 133 10.75 5.92 14.40
CA ALA A 133 10.06 6.46 15.57
C ALA A 133 8.92 7.41 15.17
N ARG A 134 9.14 8.25 14.16
CA ARG A 134 8.10 9.14 13.62
C ARG A 134 6.97 8.37 12.94
N VAL A 135 7.26 7.30 12.22
CA VAL A 135 6.22 6.40 11.67
C VAL A 135 5.41 5.77 12.81
N ALA A 136 6.06 5.36 13.90
CA ALA A 136 5.37 4.83 15.08
C ALA A 136 4.43 5.86 15.73
N ASP A 137 4.93 7.08 15.97
CA ASP A 137 4.12 8.19 16.49
C ASP A 137 2.95 8.53 15.58
N MET A 138 3.17 8.56 14.26
CA MET A 138 2.12 8.81 13.27
C MET A 138 1.05 7.71 13.33
N SER A 139 1.44 6.43 13.42
CA SER A 139 0.48 5.34 13.40
C SER A 139 -0.58 5.48 14.51
N HIS A 140 -0.23 6.04 15.66
CA HIS A 140 -1.19 6.33 16.74
C HIS A 140 -2.25 7.37 16.40
N THR A 141 -2.07 8.19 15.35
CA THR A 141 -3.07 9.19 14.93
C THR A 141 -4.17 8.59 14.04
N TYR A 142 -3.99 7.35 13.57
CA TYR A 142 -4.97 6.64 12.77
C TYR A 142 -6.08 6.01 13.65
N PRO A 143 -7.36 6.06 13.21
CA PRO A 143 -8.47 5.51 13.98
C PRO A 143 -8.27 4.03 14.36
N GLY A 144 -8.48 3.71 15.64
CA GLY A 144 -8.43 2.33 16.15
C GLY A 144 -7.03 1.73 16.34
N ILE A 145 -5.95 2.40 15.92
CA ILE A 145 -4.60 1.82 16.00
C ILE A 145 -4.11 1.67 17.43
N SER A 146 -4.25 2.70 18.25
CA SER A 146 -3.85 2.64 19.66
C SER A 146 -4.66 1.60 20.44
N GLU A 147 -5.94 1.43 20.10
CA GLU A 147 -6.81 0.41 20.69
C GLU A 147 -6.38 -1.00 20.25
N ALA A 148 -6.20 -1.22 18.95
CA ALA A 148 -5.76 -2.52 18.42
C ALA A 148 -4.40 -2.93 18.99
N ALA A 149 -3.43 -2.01 19.02
CA ALA A 149 -2.09 -2.27 19.50
C ALA A 149 -1.99 -2.45 21.03
N ALA A 150 -3.04 -2.11 21.79
CA ALA A 150 -3.12 -2.40 23.22
C ALA A 150 -3.59 -3.84 23.51
N ALA A 151 -4.10 -4.56 22.50
CA ALA A 151 -4.46 -5.97 22.62
C ALA A 151 -3.22 -6.87 22.70
N GLU A 152 -3.43 -8.15 23.03
CA GLU A 152 -2.37 -9.16 22.95
C GLU A 152 -1.89 -9.32 21.50
N MET A 153 -0.58 -9.52 21.33
CA MET A 153 0.01 -9.80 20.02
C MET A 153 -0.66 -11.05 19.42
N PRO A 154 -1.19 -10.99 18.19
CA PRO A 154 -1.88 -12.14 17.62
C PRO A 154 -0.90 -13.29 17.39
N GLY A 155 -1.31 -14.47 17.87
CA GLY A 155 -0.64 -15.74 17.60
C GLY A 155 -0.65 -16.07 16.10
N LYS A 156 0.12 -17.09 15.71
CA LYS A 156 0.12 -17.56 14.30
C LYS A 156 -1.25 -18.11 13.92
N ILE A 157 -1.67 -17.84 12.68
CA ILE A 157 -2.86 -18.46 12.11
C ILE A 157 -2.45 -19.86 11.64
N GLU A 158 -3.24 -20.86 11.97
CA GLU A 158 -3.00 -22.25 11.56
C GLU A 158 -3.96 -22.65 10.43
N LEU A 159 -3.43 -23.24 9.35
CA LEU A 159 -4.24 -23.70 8.21
C LEU A 159 -5.35 -24.67 8.65
N GLU A 160 -5.07 -25.53 9.62
CA GLU A 160 -6.05 -26.48 10.14
C GLU A 160 -7.23 -25.78 10.84
N THR A 161 -7.00 -24.63 11.46
CA THR A 161 -8.07 -23.82 12.06
C THR A 161 -9.01 -23.26 11.00
N LEU A 162 -8.45 -22.82 9.86
CA LEU A 162 -9.23 -22.30 8.74
C LEU A 162 -9.96 -23.42 7.98
N ALA A 163 -9.31 -24.58 7.79
CA ALA A 163 -9.87 -25.74 7.11
C ALA A 163 -11.12 -26.33 7.80
N ARG A 164 -11.23 -26.14 9.13
CA ARG A 164 -12.39 -26.60 9.93
C ARG A 164 -13.61 -25.69 9.85
N GLN A 165 -13.50 -24.53 9.21
CA GLN A 165 -14.58 -23.55 9.17
C GLN A 165 -15.68 -23.96 8.18
N PRO A 166 -16.95 -23.53 8.39
CA PRO A 166 -18.05 -23.86 7.49
C PRO A 166 -17.81 -23.39 6.05
N ALA A 167 -18.30 -24.13 5.07
CA ALA A 167 -18.25 -23.68 3.67
C ALA A 167 -18.99 -22.33 3.50
N GLY A 168 -18.39 -21.41 2.75
CA GLY A 168 -18.91 -20.05 2.57
C GLY A 168 -18.58 -19.07 3.71
N SER A 169 -17.87 -19.53 4.75
CA SER A 169 -17.28 -18.65 5.76
C SER A 169 -15.99 -17.99 5.25
N ILE A 170 -15.59 -16.89 5.87
CA ILE A 170 -14.34 -16.19 5.57
C ILE A 170 -13.13 -17.07 5.87
N GLY A 171 -13.19 -17.91 6.92
CA GLY A 171 -12.09 -18.82 7.22
C GLY A 171 -11.91 -19.89 6.15
N ALA A 172 -13.02 -20.45 5.63
CA ALA A 172 -12.96 -21.40 4.52
C ALA A 172 -12.51 -20.73 3.20
N GLU A 173 -12.97 -19.51 2.93
CA GLU A 173 -12.55 -18.73 1.76
C GLU A 173 -11.05 -18.38 1.84
N PHE A 174 -10.57 -17.94 3.00
CA PHE A 174 -9.16 -17.64 3.24
C PHE A 174 -8.30 -18.90 3.13
N HIS A 175 -8.73 -20.03 3.71
CA HIS A 175 -8.06 -21.32 3.52
C HIS A 175 -7.90 -21.65 2.03
N ASN A 176 -8.98 -21.56 1.26
CA ASN A 176 -8.95 -21.92 -0.16
C ASN A 176 -8.06 -20.96 -0.95
N LEU A 177 -8.12 -19.65 -0.66
CA LEU A 177 -7.22 -18.67 -1.27
C LEU A 177 -5.74 -19.05 -1.05
N ILE A 178 -5.39 -19.39 0.19
CA ILE A 178 -4.03 -19.78 0.55
C ILE A 178 -3.62 -21.09 -0.14
N VAL A 179 -4.47 -22.13 -0.08
CA VAL A 179 -4.14 -23.45 -0.64
C VAL A 179 -4.09 -23.44 -2.17
N ASP A 180 -5.09 -22.85 -2.83
CA ASP A 180 -5.22 -22.86 -4.29
C ASP A 180 -4.07 -22.11 -4.96
N ASN A 181 -3.59 -21.04 -4.32
CA ASN A 181 -2.47 -20.25 -4.83
C ASN A 181 -1.12 -20.63 -4.22
N LYS A 182 -1.09 -21.59 -3.29
CA LYS A 182 0.11 -22.07 -2.56
C LYS A 182 0.81 -20.94 -1.79
N PHE A 183 0.03 -20.14 -1.10
CA PHE A 183 0.52 -19.05 -0.26
C PHE A 183 0.98 -19.54 1.10
N ASP A 184 1.79 -18.72 1.75
CA ASP A 184 2.06 -18.81 3.16
C ASP A 184 1.07 -17.91 3.90
N LEU A 185 0.53 -18.35 5.05
CA LEU A 185 -0.37 -17.54 5.87
C LEU A 185 0.29 -16.25 6.37
N GLU A 186 1.62 -16.25 6.43
CA GLU A 186 2.46 -15.08 6.67
C GLU A 186 3.58 -15.10 5.64
N VAL A 187 3.54 -14.13 4.74
CA VAL A 187 4.41 -14.08 3.55
C VAL A 187 5.88 -13.80 3.88
N LEU A 188 6.17 -13.36 5.10
CA LEU A 188 7.51 -13.15 5.63
C LEU A 188 7.59 -13.79 7.03
N ASP A 189 8.73 -14.40 7.35
CA ASP A 189 8.97 -14.86 8.71
C ASP A 189 9.15 -13.65 9.64
N ARG A 190 8.12 -13.40 10.47
CA ARG A 190 8.08 -12.28 11.42
C ARG A 190 9.27 -12.24 12.40
N ALA A 191 9.90 -13.38 12.68
CA ALA A 191 11.06 -13.47 13.56
C ALA A 191 12.34 -13.10 12.80
N GLU A 192 12.50 -13.59 11.57
CA GLU A 192 13.68 -13.27 10.75
C GLU A 192 13.74 -11.78 10.38
N ILE A 193 12.59 -11.16 10.09
CA ILE A 193 12.53 -9.72 9.77
C ILE A 193 12.47 -8.84 11.02
N GLY A 194 12.55 -9.42 12.22
CA GLY A 194 12.70 -8.66 13.47
C GLY A 194 11.49 -7.79 13.85
N LEU A 195 10.25 -8.15 13.48
CA LEU A 195 9.07 -7.31 13.78
C LEU A 195 8.93 -7.00 15.27
N SER A 196 9.31 -7.95 16.13
CA SER A 196 9.28 -7.78 17.59
C SER A 196 10.20 -6.68 18.13
N ALA A 197 11.20 -6.25 17.35
CA ALA A 197 12.12 -5.18 17.71
C ALA A 197 11.61 -3.79 17.30
N LEU A 198 10.52 -3.71 16.53
CA LEU A 198 9.94 -2.42 16.13
C LEU A 198 9.26 -1.74 17.33
N PRO A 199 9.32 -0.40 17.42
CA PRO A 199 8.62 0.34 18.47
C PRO A 199 7.10 0.16 18.37
N ALA A 200 6.38 0.26 19.49
CA ALA A 200 4.92 0.29 19.47
C ALA A 200 4.43 1.53 18.68
N PRO A 201 3.38 1.42 17.84
CA PRO A 201 2.53 0.25 17.64
C PRO A 201 2.99 -0.64 16.45
N LEU A 202 4.15 -0.35 15.85
CA LEU A 202 4.60 -0.93 14.59
C LEU A 202 4.81 -2.44 14.66
N ALA A 203 5.28 -2.98 15.78
CA ALA A 203 5.41 -4.44 15.95
C ALA A 203 4.05 -5.13 15.75
N PHE A 204 3.01 -4.67 16.46
CA PHE A 204 1.65 -5.21 16.33
C PHE A 204 1.10 -5.00 14.92
N LEU A 205 1.22 -3.78 14.38
CA LEU A 205 0.66 -3.45 13.07
C LEU A 205 1.26 -4.30 11.96
N ASN A 206 2.58 -4.37 11.86
CA ASN A 206 3.22 -5.14 10.80
C ASN A 206 2.92 -6.64 10.95
N THR A 207 2.85 -7.15 12.18
CA THR A 207 2.40 -8.52 12.42
C THR A 207 0.97 -8.75 11.91
N ARG A 208 0.02 -7.87 12.26
CA ARG A 208 -1.38 -8.01 11.82
C ARG A 208 -1.53 -7.83 10.32
N ILE A 209 -0.73 -6.97 9.70
CA ILE A 209 -0.70 -6.75 8.24
C ILE A 209 -0.29 -8.01 7.50
N LEU A 210 0.76 -8.71 7.96
CA LEU A 210 1.17 -9.98 7.36
C LEU A 210 0.06 -11.04 7.40
N GLN A 211 -0.74 -11.05 8.47
CA GLN A 211 -1.80 -12.05 8.67
C GLN A 211 -3.12 -11.73 7.98
N ALA A 212 -3.47 -10.44 7.87
CA ALA A 212 -4.81 -10.01 7.51
C ALA A 212 -4.89 -9.35 6.13
N HIS A 213 -3.77 -9.18 5.41
CA HIS A 213 -3.76 -8.59 4.06
C HIS A 213 -4.80 -9.23 3.12
N ASP A 214 -4.79 -10.55 3.03
CA ASP A 214 -5.73 -11.31 2.19
C ASP A 214 -7.18 -11.26 2.70
N LEU A 215 -7.37 -11.08 4.00
CA LEU A 215 -8.70 -10.87 4.56
C LEU A 215 -9.27 -9.54 4.11
N TRP A 216 -8.44 -8.50 3.96
CA TRP A 216 -8.89 -7.21 3.44
C TRP A 216 -9.24 -7.27 1.96
N HIS A 217 -8.58 -8.12 1.16
CA HIS A 217 -9.03 -8.41 -0.20
C HIS A 217 -10.48 -8.90 -0.20
N ILE A 218 -10.75 -9.96 0.57
CA ILE A 218 -12.07 -10.61 0.65
C ILE A 218 -13.15 -9.65 1.19
N THR A 219 -12.85 -8.98 2.31
CA THR A 219 -13.86 -8.23 3.07
C THR A 219 -14.11 -6.83 2.55
N ALA A 220 -13.08 -6.14 2.03
CA ALA A 220 -13.23 -4.83 1.43
C ALA A 220 -13.51 -4.89 -0.09
N GLY A 221 -13.53 -6.09 -0.70
CA GLY A 221 -13.97 -6.29 -2.09
C GLY A 221 -12.90 -5.98 -3.13
N TYR A 222 -11.64 -6.32 -2.84
CA TYR A 222 -10.55 -6.26 -3.81
C TYR A 222 -10.23 -7.67 -4.33
N GLU A 223 -10.24 -7.84 -5.65
CA GLU A 223 -9.63 -9.01 -6.31
C GLU A 223 -8.10 -9.00 -6.23
N THR A 224 -7.46 -10.16 -6.20
CA THR A 224 -6.00 -10.35 -6.21
C THR A 224 -5.41 -10.14 -7.62
N THR A 225 -5.50 -8.91 -8.13
CA THR A 225 -4.98 -8.47 -9.44
C THR A 225 -4.02 -7.31 -9.26
N ALA A 226 -3.10 -7.08 -10.18
CA ALA A 226 -2.08 -6.04 -10.06
C ALA A 226 -2.66 -4.64 -9.84
N LEU A 227 -3.77 -4.29 -10.53
CA LEU A 227 -4.40 -2.99 -10.33
C LEU A 227 -5.03 -2.87 -8.93
N HIS A 228 -5.56 -3.97 -8.42
CA HIS A 228 -6.16 -3.99 -7.10
C HIS A 228 -5.13 -4.14 -5.96
N GLU A 229 -3.93 -4.66 -6.20
CA GLU A 229 -2.83 -4.56 -5.22
C GLU A 229 -2.39 -3.10 -5.01
N ILE A 230 -2.36 -2.31 -6.09
CA ILE A 230 -2.15 -0.87 -6.01
C ILE A 230 -3.29 -0.20 -5.25
N ALA A 231 -4.53 -0.60 -5.52
CA ALA A 231 -5.69 -0.09 -4.80
C ALA A 231 -5.59 -0.43 -3.30
N LEU A 232 -5.45 -1.72 -2.95
CA LEU A 232 -5.37 -2.18 -1.58
C LEU A 232 -4.22 -1.52 -0.83
N SER A 233 -3.08 -1.24 -1.47
CA SER A 233 -2.01 -0.44 -0.86
C SER A 233 -2.49 0.95 -0.42
N ALA A 234 -3.29 1.64 -1.24
CA ALA A 234 -3.86 2.93 -0.88
C ALA A 234 -4.91 2.80 0.24
N PHE A 235 -5.70 1.72 0.24
CA PHE A 235 -6.64 1.39 1.30
C PHE A 235 -5.94 1.15 2.65
N GLN A 236 -4.89 0.32 2.67
CA GLN A 236 -4.10 0.01 3.86
C GLN A 236 -3.45 1.27 4.46
N MET A 237 -2.89 2.11 3.59
CA MET A 237 -2.31 3.39 3.99
C MET A 237 -3.36 4.34 4.59
N ALA A 238 -4.60 4.33 4.09
CA ALA A 238 -5.70 5.11 4.64
C ALA A 238 -6.24 4.58 5.97
N GLN A 239 -6.20 3.26 6.18
CA GLN A 239 -6.74 2.60 7.37
C GLN A 239 -5.80 2.63 8.57
N PHE A 240 -4.49 2.45 8.36
CA PHE A 240 -3.54 2.25 9.46
C PHE A 240 -2.15 2.82 9.20
N GLY A 241 -2.03 3.77 8.27
CA GLY A 241 -0.77 4.51 8.05
C GLY A 241 0.38 3.61 7.62
N HIS A 242 0.08 2.56 6.85
CA HIS A 242 1.08 1.59 6.42
C HIS A 242 2.21 2.22 5.60
N ASN A 243 3.36 2.45 6.23
CA ASN A 243 4.46 3.16 5.60
C ASN A 243 5.03 2.43 4.37
N TYR A 244 5.09 1.10 4.40
CA TYR A 244 5.48 0.33 3.21
C TYR A 244 4.54 0.61 2.02
N SER A 245 3.22 0.67 2.25
CA SER A 245 2.27 1.03 1.18
C SER A 245 2.49 2.46 0.67
N ALA A 246 2.84 3.42 1.54
CA ALA A 246 3.20 4.77 1.10
C ALA A 246 4.42 4.78 0.19
N GLN A 247 5.48 4.05 0.57
CA GLN A 247 6.72 3.93 -0.21
C GLN A 247 6.48 3.22 -1.55
N PHE A 248 5.72 2.12 -1.53
CA PHE A 248 5.31 1.41 -2.74
C PHE A 248 4.51 2.32 -3.69
N LEU A 249 3.54 3.06 -3.18
CA LEU A 249 2.73 3.98 -3.98
C LEU A 249 3.55 5.16 -4.52
N ALA A 250 4.56 5.64 -3.79
CA ALA A 250 5.49 6.65 -4.30
C ALA A 250 6.28 6.12 -5.52
N ILE A 251 6.78 4.88 -5.45
CA ILE A 251 7.48 4.21 -6.57
C ILE A 251 6.53 4.04 -7.76
N VAL A 252 5.33 3.48 -7.54
CA VAL A 252 4.34 3.27 -8.60
C VAL A 252 3.90 4.60 -9.22
N SER A 253 3.80 5.68 -8.43
CA SER A 253 3.49 7.03 -8.91
C SER A 253 4.60 7.58 -9.82
N ALA A 254 5.87 7.37 -9.46
CA ALA A 254 7.01 7.76 -10.29
C ALA A 254 7.09 6.93 -11.58
N VAL A 255 6.85 5.60 -11.52
CA VAL A 255 6.72 4.73 -12.70
C VAL A 255 5.60 5.23 -13.62
N GLY A 256 4.43 5.55 -13.06
CA GLY A 256 3.31 6.10 -13.79
C GLY A 256 3.63 7.47 -14.42
N ALA A 257 4.41 8.30 -13.73
CA ALA A 257 4.79 9.62 -14.21
C ALA A 257 5.70 9.57 -15.46
N ILE A 258 6.59 8.59 -15.55
CA ILE A 258 7.47 8.40 -16.73
C ILE A 258 6.89 7.48 -17.81
N SER A 259 5.71 6.91 -17.57
CA SER A 259 4.97 6.04 -18.49
C SER A 259 4.03 6.84 -19.41
N PRO A 260 3.36 6.23 -20.41
CA PRO A 260 2.35 6.93 -21.20
C PRO A 260 1.21 7.51 -20.34
N ALA A 261 0.80 8.74 -20.63
CA ALA A 261 -0.17 9.49 -19.82
C ALA A 261 -1.56 8.81 -19.71
N SER A 262 -1.91 7.94 -20.66
CA SER A 262 -3.15 7.15 -20.60
C SER A 262 -3.23 6.24 -19.38
N GLY A 263 -2.10 5.61 -19.00
CA GLY A 263 -2.02 4.75 -17.81
C GLY A 263 -2.03 5.54 -16.50
N TYR A 264 -1.54 6.79 -16.53
CA TYR A 264 -1.46 7.61 -15.31
C TYR A 264 -2.84 7.96 -14.74
N LYS A 265 -3.82 8.27 -15.61
CA LYS A 265 -5.19 8.52 -15.15
C LYS A 265 -5.78 7.27 -14.47
N VAL A 266 -5.54 6.09 -15.05
CA VAL A 266 -6.00 4.82 -14.47
C VAL A 266 -5.39 4.62 -13.09
N LEU A 267 -4.08 4.80 -12.96
CA LEU A 267 -3.37 4.71 -11.69
C LEU A 267 -3.98 5.66 -10.64
N MET A 268 -4.11 6.95 -10.94
CA MET A 268 -4.58 7.94 -9.98
C MET A 268 -6.06 7.81 -9.64
N ASP A 269 -6.92 7.42 -10.59
CA ASP A 269 -8.31 7.05 -10.29
C ASP A 269 -8.36 5.86 -9.31
N THR A 270 -7.56 4.81 -9.53
CA THR A 270 -7.48 3.65 -8.63
C THR A 270 -6.98 4.04 -7.24
N VAL A 271 -5.87 4.77 -7.15
CA VAL A 271 -5.28 5.18 -5.87
C VAL A 271 -6.23 6.08 -5.08
N THR A 272 -6.81 7.10 -5.71
CA THR A 272 -7.67 8.08 -5.01
C THR A 272 -9.02 7.49 -4.61
N THR A 273 -9.66 6.68 -5.46
CA THR A 273 -10.92 6.02 -5.07
C THR A 273 -10.71 5.01 -3.94
N SER A 274 -9.58 4.30 -3.94
CA SER A 274 -9.27 3.35 -2.88
C SER A 274 -8.81 4.00 -1.58
N TRP A 275 -8.08 5.13 -1.65
CA TRP A 275 -7.79 5.97 -0.49
C TRP A 275 -9.08 6.43 0.19
N VAL A 276 -10.02 7.00 -0.57
CA VAL A 276 -11.33 7.42 -0.03
C VAL A 276 -12.09 6.23 0.55
N HIS A 277 -12.07 5.09 -0.13
CA HIS A 277 -12.69 3.87 0.39
C HIS A 277 -12.09 3.47 1.74
N GLY A 278 -10.76 3.49 1.89
CA GLY A 278 -10.09 3.22 3.15
C GLY A 278 -10.45 4.24 4.22
N ARG A 279 -10.48 5.54 3.92
CA ARG A 279 -10.87 6.56 4.89
C ARG A 279 -12.31 6.41 5.39
N GLU A 280 -13.22 5.97 4.53
CA GLU A 280 -14.66 5.83 4.82
C GLU A 280 -15.03 4.42 5.34
N THR A 281 -14.07 3.51 5.49
CA THR A 281 -14.29 2.14 5.99
C THR A 281 -14.03 2.04 7.49
N TYR A 282 -14.84 1.23 8.19
CA TYR A 282 -14.63 0.89 9.59
C TYR A 282 -13.18 0.42 9.83
N PRO A 283 -12.48 0.85 10.91
CA PRO A 283 -11.08 0.48 11.16
C PRO A 283 -10.88 -1.04 11.26
N MET A 284 -10.42 -1.66 10.17
CA MET A 284 -10.38 -3.11 10.06
C MET A 284 -9.33 -3.78 10.95
N MET A 285 -8.41 -3.01 11.55
CA MET A 285 -7.52 -3.51 12.60
C MET A 285 -8.28 -3.95 13.86
N LEU A 286 -9.48 -3.41 14.09
CA LEU A 286 -10.31 -3.73 15.25
C LEU A 286 -11.15 -5.00 15.05
N ILE A 287 -11.09 -5.63 13.88
CA ILE A 287 -11.84 -6.86 13.64
C ILE A 287 -11.12 -8.04 14.33
N PRO A 288 -11.77 -8.73 15.28
CA PRO A 288 -11.21 -9.91 15.94
C PRO A 288 -11.38 -11.11 14.99
N TRP A 289 -10.54 -11.20 13.95
CA TRP A 289 -10.63 -12.23 12.90
C TRP A 289 -10.80 -13.64 13.46
N GLU A 290 -10.09 -13.94 14.54
CA GLU A 290 -10.10 -15.20 15.28
C GLU A 290 -11.49 -15.59 15.80
N GLU A 291 -12.35 -14.61 16.11
CA GLU A 291 -13.71 -14.84 16.59
C GLU A 291 -14.74 -14.92 15.46
N VAL A 292 -14.38 -14.49 14.25
CA VAL A 292 -15.32 -14.37 13.12
C VAL A 292 -15.03 -15.31 11.95
N TRP A 293 -14.07 -16.23 12.08
CA TRP A 293 -13.75 -17.20 11.02
C TRP A 293 -14.94 -17.96 10.45
N HIS A 294 -15.94 -18.24 11.28
CA HIS A 294 -17.14 -18.99 10.92
C HIS A 294 -18.17 -18.17 10.13
N LYS A 295 -18.05 -16.83 10.11
CA LYS A 295 -18.96 -15.92 9.42
C LYS A 295 -18.56 -15.76 7.96
N SER A 296 -19.52 -15.52 7.08
CA SER A 296 -19.27 -15.10 5.71
C SER A 296 -18.74 -13.66 5.63
N ALA A 297 -18.07 -13.32 4.52
CA ALA A 297 -17.64 -11.93 4.27
C ALA A 297 -18.82 -10.94 4.29
N ASN A 298 -20.01 -11.36 3.83
CA ASN A 298 -21.23 -10.55 3.85
C ASN A 298 -21.72 -10.27 5.28
N GLU A 299 -21.68 -11.25 6.17
CA GLU A 299 -22.07 -11.07 7.58
C GLU A 299 -21.10 -10.13 8.30
N ILE A 300 -19.80 -10.25 8.04
CA ILE A 300 -18.78 -9.35 8.58
C ILE A 300 -19.01 -7.93 8.06
N ARG A 301 -19.22 -7.76 6.74
CA ARG A 301 -19.54 -6.47 6.14
C ARG A 301 -20.79 -5.84 6.76
N ALA A 302 -21.85 -6.62 6.98
CA ALA A 302 -23.06 -6.13 7.62
C ALA A 302 -22.81 -5.71 9.09
N GLN A 303 -22.08 -6.52 9.85
CA GLN A 303 -21.77 -6.27 11.26
C GLN A 303 -20.96 -4.97 11.45
N TYR A 304 -19.93 -4.77 10.63
CA TYR A 304 -19.02 -3.62 10.73
C TYR A 304 -19.37 -2.47 9.77
N LYS A 305 -20.50 -2.58 9.06
CA LYS A 305 -20.97 -1.60 8.06
C LYS A 305 -19.93 -1.27 6.98
N ILE A 306 -19.19 -2.29 6.56
CA ILE A 306 -18.15 -2.17 5.52
C ILE A 306 -18.84 -2.25 4.15
N SER A 307 -18.57 -1.24 3.32
CA SER A 307 -18.95 -1.28 1.91
C SER A 307 -17.86 -1.96 1.09
N GLU A 308 -18.23 -2.59 -0.02
CA GLU A 308 -17.23 -3.10 -0.97
C GLU A 308 -16.65 -1.97 -1.82
N TYR A 309 -15.39 -2.17 -2.25
CA TYR A 309 -14.68 -1.24 -3.10
C TYR A 309 -15.37 -1.07 -4.46
N LYS A 310 -15.80 0.17 -4.74
CA LYS A 310 -16.38 0.55 -6.02
C LYS A 310 -15.28 0.85 -7.04
N ARG A 311 -14.70 -0.20 -7.61
CA ARG A 311 -13.61 -0.09 -8.58
C ARG A 311 -14.00 0.78 -9.80
N PRO A 312 -13.18 1.77 -10.19
CA PRO A 312 -13.44 2.60 -11.38
C PRO A 312 -13.14 1.87 -12.70
N TYR A 313 -12.40 0.76 -12.64
CA TYR A 313 -12.00 -0.05 -13.77
C TYR A 313 -12.16 -1.54 -13.47
N ARG A 314 -12.06 -2.38 -14.51
CA ARG A 314 -11.91 -3.82 -14.29
C ARG A 314 -10.64 -4.10 -13.50
N ALA A 315 -10.72 -5.02 -12.55
CA ALA A 315 -9.56 -5.45 -11.76
C ALA A 315 -8.44 -5.98 -12.65
N ASP A 316 -8.79 -6.87 -13.59
CA ASP A 316 -7.88 -7.53 -14.54
C ASP A 316 -7.39 -6.65 -15.71
N LEU A 317 -7.52 -5.31 -15.63
CA LEU A 317 -7.20 -4.42 -16.75
C LEU A 317 -5.73 -4.52 -17.19
N ILE A 318 -4.80 -4.66 -16.24
CA ILE A 318 -3.36 -4.73 -16.54
C ILE A 318 -3.04 -6.07 -17.21
N GLU A 319 -3.56 -7.16 -16.65
CA GLU A 319 -3.35 -8.54 -17.09
C GLU A 319 -3.82 -8.77 -18.53
N ARG A 320 -4.86 -8.03 -18.97
CA ARG A 320 -5.48 -8.18 -20.29
C ARG A 320 -4.79 -7.42 -21.43
N THR A 321 -3.78 -6.58 -21.17
CA THR A 321 -3.20 -5.69 -22.19
C THR A 321 -1.97 -6.22 -22.97
N ALA A 322 -1.63 -7.52 -22.89
CA ALA A 322 -0.56 -8.25 -23.62
C ALA A 322 0.91 -7.78 -23.41
N PRO A 323 1.92 -8.65 -23.67
CA PRO A 323 2.29 -9.80 -22.84
C PRO A 323 2.96 -9.38 -21.52
N ILE A 324 2.40 -8.41 -20.78
CA ILE A 324 2.67 -8.26 -19.33
C ILE A 324 1.98 -9.39 -18.52
N ALA A 325 1.24 -10.27 -19.21
CA ALA A 325 0.66 -11.50 -18.67
C ALA A 325 1.70 -12.47 -18.05
N ASN A 326 2.96 -12.44 -18.48
CA ASN A 326 4.02 -13.29 -17.89
C ASN A 326 4.68 -12.70 -16.63
N LEU A 327 4.65 -11.37 -16.47
CA LEU A 327 5.22 -10.68 -15.31
C LEU A 327 4.26 -10.74 -14.11
N MET A 328 2.95 -10.60 -14.36
CA MET A 328 1.98 -10.22 -13.31
C MET A 328 0.93 -11.28 -12.97
N ARG A 329 0.76 -12.35 -13.77
CA ARG A 329 0.09 -13.58 -13.28
C ARG A 329 0.83 -14.18 -12.08
N LYS A 330 2.08 -13.75 -11.87
CA LYS A 330 2.86 -14.02 -10.68
C LYS A 330 2.69 -12.99 -9.59
N VAL A 331 2.27 -11.72 -9.78
CA VAL A 331 2.08 -10.77 -8.66
C VAL A 331 1.02 -11.28 -7.70
N SER A 332 -0.11 -11.72 -8.26
CA SER A 332 -1.14 -12.43 -7.51
C SER A 332 -0.61 -13.72 -6.90
N ALA A 333 0.25 -14.45 -7.62
CA ALA A 333 0.92 -15.66 -7.14
C ALA A 333 2.32 -15.43 -6.51
N PHE A 334 2.60 -14.26 -5.92
CA PHE A 334 3.97 -13.90 -5.49
C PHE A 334 4.06 -13.45 -4.02
N PHE A 335 2.95 -13.12 -3.37
CA PHE A 335 2.85 -13.33 -1.92
C PHE A 335 3.01 -14.85 -1.53
N ALA A 336 3.60 -15.69 -2.39
CA ALA A 336 3.42 -17.14 -2.50
C ALA A 336 4.71 -17.97 -2.55
N ARG A 337 5.92 -17.43 -2.26
CA ARG A 337 7.12 -18.24 -2.50
C ARG A 337 8.39 -17.86 -1.74
N PHE A 338 8.59 -18.42 -0.54
CA PHE A 338 9.91 -18.95 -0.14
C PHE A 338 9.81 -20.15 0.81
N ARG A 339 10.29 -21.30 0.32
CA ARG A 339 10.80 -22.40 1.13
C ARG A 339 12.29 -22.12 1.41
N PRO A 340 12.81 -22.34 2.62
CA PRO A 340 14.26 -22.36 2.80
C PRO A 340 14.86 -23.52 2.00
N GLN A 341 15.89 -23.24 1.20
CA GLN A 341 16.82 -24.29 0.82
C GLN A 341 17.49 -24.76 2.10
N GLN A 342 17.16 -25.98 2.53
CA GLN A 342 17.97 -26.69 3.52
C GLN A 342 19.40 -26.72 3.00
N SER A 343 20.30 -26.13 3.79
CA SER A 343 21.71 -26.44 3.74
C SER A 343 21.84 -27.95 3.92
N ALA A 344 22.25 -28.63 2.85
CA ALA A 344 22.87 -29.92 2.98
C ALA A 344 24.17 -29.71 3.77
N SER A 345 24.16 -30.00 5.06
CA SER A 345 25.36 -30.35 5.80
C SER A 345 25.25 -31.83 6.12
N ALA A 346 26.27 -32.57 5.68
CA ALA A 346 26.55 -33.93 6.08
C ALA A 346 26.98 -33.98 7.55
#